data_AF-A0A847Z435-F1
#
_entry.id   AF-A0A847Z435-F1
#
_cell.length_a   1.000
_cell.length_b   1.000
_cell.length_c   1.000
_cell.angle_alpha   90.00
_cell.angle_beta   90.00
_cell.angle_gamma   90.00
#
_symmetry.space_group_name_H-M   'P 1'
#
loop_
_entity.id
_entity.type
_entity.pdbx_description
1 polymer ?
#
loop_
_entity_poly.entity_id
_entity_poly.type
_entity_poly.pdbx_seq_one_letter_code
_entity_poly.pdbx_strand_id
1 'polypeptide(L)'
;MYKKSRVLICLFIAIFLINISICAQVDVTAKSAVVMEQQSKRILYAKNENEQLAFASTTKIMTAILSIEMCDMDQVVKIDDRAIGIEGSSIHLEKGEELKVIDLLYGLMLHSGNDAAVALAIYISGDIDNFAALMNYKAKAIGAVHTNFANPNGLPNSSHFTTAYDLALISQYAMSNDIFRQIVSTQSVTIKSTGETVRVRNLVNKNKLLYSYEGANGIKTGYTDLAGKCFC
;
A
#
# COMPACT_ATOMS: atom_id res chain seq x y z
N MET A 1 -51.94 -37.57 -37.28
CA MET A 1 -50.48 -37.81 -37.13
C MET A 1 -49.61 -36.54 -36.94
N TYR A 2 -50.15 -35.36 -36.57
CA TYR A 2 -49.37 -34.10 -36.55
C TYR A 2 -49.13 -33.42 -35.18
N LYS A 3 -49.58 -34.00 -34.06
CA LYS A 3 -49.46 -33.35 -32.73
C LYS A 3 -48.13 -33.59 -31.98
N LYS A 4 -47.37 -34.66 -32.30
CA LYS A 4 -46.12 -34.99 -31.59
C LYS A 4 -44.91 -34.14 -32.03
N SER A 5 -44.95 -33.52 -33.21
CA SER A 5 -43.79 -32.80 -33.77
C SER A 5 -43.63 -31.37 -33.21
N ARG A 6 -44.73 -30.71 -32.79
CA ARG A 6 -44.67 -29.35 -32.21
C ARG A 6 -44.09 -29.31 -30.79
N VAL A 7 -44.27 -30.36 -30.00
CA VAL A 7 -43.73 -30.44 -28.63
C VAL A 7 -42.21 -30.59 -28.65
N LEU A 8 -41.66 -31.30 -29.65
CA LEU A 8 -40.21 -31.51 -29.78
C LEU A 8 -39.46 -30.24 -30.23
N ILE A 9 -40.11 -29.40 -31.05
CA ILE A 9 -39.52 -28.12 -31.52
C ILE A 9 -39.50 -27.08 -30.39
N CYS A 10 -40.53 -27.04 -29.53
CA CYS A 10 -40.52 -26.16 -28.36
C CYS A 10 -39.45 -26.55 -27.33
N LEU A 11 -39.13 -27.85 -27.20
CA LEU A 11 -38.08 -28.32 -26.28
C LEU A 11 -36.67 -27.93 -26.77
N PHE A 12 -36.44 -27.90 -28.08
CA PHE A 12 -35.15 -27.51 -28.67
C PHE A 12 -34.89 -26.00 -28.56
N ILE A 13 -35.93 -25.16 -28.65
CA ILE A 13 -35.81 -23.70 -28.50
C ILE A 13 -35.58 -23.30 -27.02
N ALA A 14 -36.14 -24.05 -26.07
CA ALA A 14 -35.94 -23.78 -24.64
C ALA A 14 -34.50 -24.05 -24.16
N ILE A 15 -33.79 -25.01 -24.78
CA ILE A 15 -32.40 -25.33 -24.45
C ILE A 15 -31.42 -24.26 -24.99
N PHE A 16 -31.77 -23.57 -26.06
CA PHE A 16 -30.92 -22.53 -26.67
C PHE A 16 -30.95 -21.17 -25.95
N LEU A 17 -31.86 -20.99 -24.98
CA LEU A 17 -31.99 -19.74 -24.21
C LEU A 17 -31.23 -19.76 -22.87
N ILE A 18 -30.59 -20.88 -22.51
CA ILE A 18 -29.73 -20.94 -21.34
C ILE A 18 -28.32 -20.48 -21.77
N ASN A 19 -28.17 -19.17 -21.98
CA ASN A 19 -26.86 -18.55 -21.88
C ASN A 19 -26.43 -18.62 -20.40
N ILE A 20 -25.84 -19.75 -20.01
CA ILE A 20 -25.08 -19.81 -18.77
C ILE A 20 -23.88 -18.89 -18.98
N SER A 21 -24.02 -17.63 -18.58
CA SER A 21 -22.85 -16.80 -18.29
C SER A 21 -22.11 -17.49 -17.16
N ILE A 22 -21.16 -18.36 -17.52
CA ILE A 22 -20.13 -18.84 -16.61
C ILE A 22 -19.28 -17.61 -16.32
N CYS A 23 -19.74 -16.77 -15.38
CA CYS A 23 -18.90 -15.78 -14.78
C CYS A 23 -17.93 -16.58 -13.94
N ALA A 24 -16.68 -16.73 -14.40
CA ALA A 24 -15.63 -17.31 -13.58
C ALA A 24 -15.61 -16.53 -12.26
N GLN A 25 -16.01 -17.20 -11.17
CA GLN A 25 -16.02 -16.57 -9.86
C GLN A 25 -14.56 -16.41 -9.44
N VAL A 26 -14.11 -15.17 -9.32
CA VAL A 26 -12.77 -14.86 -8.83
C VAL A 26 -12.73 -15.26 -7.35
N ASP A 27 -12.09 -16.39 -7.07
CA ASP A 27 -11.86 -16.86 -5.72
C ASP A 27 -10.41 -16.56 -5.31
N VAL A 28 -10.27 -15.85 -4.18
CA VAL A 28 -8.97 -15.47 -3.61
C VAL A 28 -8.92 -15.95 -2.17
N THR A 29 -7.73 -16.39 -1.75
CA THR A 29 -7.50 -16.87 -0.37
C THR A 29 -7.45 -15.73 0.66
N ALA A 30 -7.34 -14.48 0.21
CA ALA A 30 -7.35 -13.31 1.08
C ALA A 30 -8.66 -13.22 1.88
N LYS A 31 -8.56 -12.80 3.14
CA LYS A 31 -9.71 -12.59 4.03
C LYS A 31 -10.57 -11.41 3.55
N SER A 32 -9.91 -10.33 3.15
CA SER A 32 -10.50 -9.14 2.54
C SER A 32 -9.71 -8.77 1.29
N ALA A 33 -10.41 -8.34 0.22
CA ALA A 33 -9.82 -7.95 -1.04
C ALA A 33 -10.71 -6.96 -1.79
N VAL A 34 -10.09 -6.09 -2.59
CA VAL A 34 -10.80 -5.20 -3.50
C VAL A 34 -9.96 -4.95 -4.76
N VAL A 35 -10.62 -4.81 -5.90
CA VAL A 35 -10.01 -4.29 -7.13
C VAL A 35 -10.78 -3.05 -7.53
N MET A 36 -10.07 -1.93 -7.65
CA MET A 36 -10.63 -0.62 -7.97
C MET A 36 -10.02 -0.10 -9.27
N GLU A 37 -10.86 0.40 -10.17
CA GLU A 37 -10.39 1.12 -11.35
C GLU A 37 -9.91 2.53 -10.96
N GLN A 38 -8.70 2.90 -11.34
CA GLN A 38 -8.00 4.08 -10.81
C GLN A 38 -8.68 5.42 -11.11
N GLN A 39 -9.29 5.59 -12.30
CA GLN A 39 -9.80 6.88 -12.76
C GLN A 39 -11.20 7.16 -12.18
N SER A 40 -12.11 6.21 -12.31
CA SER A 40 -13.50 6.31 -11.87
C SER A 40 -13.73 5.90 -10.42
N LYS A 41 -12.74 5.25 -9.79
CA LYS A 41 -12.85 4.58 -8.49
C LYS A 41 -13.90 3.46 -8.46
N ARG A 42 -14.34 2.98 -9.63
CA ARG A 42 -15.31 1.89 -9.75
C ARG A 42 -14.72 0.60 -9.18
N ILE A 43 -15.45 -0.04 -8.28
CA ILE A 43 -15.10 -1.37 -7.78
C ILE A 43 -15.39 -2.41 -8.87
N LEU A 44 -14.35 -3.15 -9.24
CA LEU A 44 -14.40 -4.23 -10.22
C LEU A 44 -14.56 -5.60 -9.55
N TYR A 45 -14.04 -5.73 -8.33
CA TYR A 45 -14.15 -6.92 -7.48
C TYR A 45 -14.07 -6.52 -6.02
N ALA A 46 -14.80 -7.21 -5.15
CA ALA A 46 -14.75 -7.01 -3.72
C ALA A 46 -15.05 -8.30 -2.96
N LYS A 47 -14.38 -8.47 -1.82
CA LYS A 47 -14.60 -9.53 -0.84
C LYS A 47 -14.33 -8.94 0.54
N ASN A 48 -15.34 -8.85 1.40
CA ASN A 48 -15.24 -8.28 2.75
C ASN A 48 -14.49 -6.94 2.77
N GLU A 49 -14.69 -6.10 1.75
CA GLU A 49 -13.85 -4.94 1.47
C GLU A 49 -13.94 -3.85 2.55
N ASN A 50 -15.03 -3.85 3.33
CA ASN A 50 -15.28 -2.95 4.45
C ASN A 50 -14.94 -3.57 5.82
N GLU A 51 -14.37 -4.78 5.86
CA GLU A 51 -13.94 -5.40 7.12
C GLU A 51 -12.70 -4.69 7.67
N GLN A 52 -12.74 -4.30 8.94
CA GLN A 52 -11.61 -3.66 9.62
C GLN A 52 -10.55 -4.70 10.00
N LEU A 53 -9.33 -4.50 9.52
CA LEU A 53 -8.20 -5.41 9.70
C LEU A 53 -6.92 -4.62 9.98
N ALA A 54 -5.98 -5.28 10.67
CA ALA A 54 -4.59 -4.82 10.67
C ALA A 54 -4.01 -4.98 9.25
N PHE A 55 -3.16 -4.04 8.85
CA PHE A 55 -2.69 -3.92 7.46
C PHE A 55 -1.16 -3.80 7.33
N ALA A 56 -0.45 -3.98 8.44
CA ALA A 56 1.01 -4.03 8.45
C ALA A 56 1.65 -2.88 7.65
N SER A 57 2.76 -3.14 6.96
CA SER A 57 3.53 -2.11 6.25
C SER A 57 2.85 -1.46 5.05
N THR A 58 1.65 -1.87 4.61
CA THR A 58 0.91 -1.06 3.61
C THR A 58 0.51 0.31 4.18
N THR A 59 0.53 0.46 5.51
CA THR A 59 0.55 1.74 6.23
C THR A 59 1.49 2.79 5.61
N LYS A 60 2.66 2.35 5.15
CA LYS A 60 3.71 3.23 4.63
C LYS A 60 3.32 3.96 3.35
N ILE A 61 2.24 3.54 2.67
CA ILE A 61 1.67 4.29 1.54
C ILE A 61 1.23 5.68 1.99
N MET A 62 0.55 5.79 3.13
CA MET A 62 0.13 7.08 3.69
C MET A 62 1.34 7.91 4.14
N THR A 63 2.31 7.28 4.80
CA THR A 63 3.56 7.95 5.19
C THR A 63 4.28 8.53 3.97
N ALA A 64 4.44 7.75 2.91
CA ALA A 64 5.11 8.18 1.70
C ALA A 64 4.40 9.35 1.01
N ILE A 65 3.09 9.28 0.81
CA ILE A 65 2.37 10.34 0.11
C ILE A 65 2.37 11.66 0.92
N LEU A 66 2.25 11.58 2.25
CA LEU A 66 2.38 12.78 3.10
C LEU A 66 3.78 13.39 3.02
N SER A 67 4.83 12.58 3.08
CA SER A 67 6.20 13.08 2.93
C SER A 67 6.44 13.74 1.57
N ILE A 68 5.86 13.18 0.49
CA ILE A 68 5.93 13.79 -0.84
C ILE A 68 5.20 15.14 -0.91
N GLU A 69 4.08 15.28 -0.22
CA GLU A 69 3.29 16.52 -0.23
C GLU A 69 3.86 17.62 0.67
N MET A 70 4.61 17.26 1.70
CA MET A 70 5.02 18.19 2.76
C MET A 70 6.50 18.55 2.74
N CYS A 71 7.32 17.85 1.95
CA CYS A 71 8.75 18.06 1.89
C CYS A 71 9.24 18.25 0.47
N ASP A 72 10.35 18.97 0.33
CA ASP A 72 11.14 18.94 -0.89
C ASP A 72 11.98 17.65 -0.90
N MET A 73 12.02 16.96 -2.02
CA MET A 73 12.71 15.69 -2.18
C MET A 73 14.23 15.80 -1.95
N ASP A 74 14.80 16.99 -2.17
CA ASP A 74 16.22 17.28 -1.95
C ASP A 74 16.53 17.78 -0.54
N GLN A 75 15.53 18.01 0.31
CA GLN A 75 15.77 18.37 1.71
C GLN A 75 16.52 17.26 2.44
N VAL A 76 17.51 17.66 3.22
CA VAL A 76 18.32 16.76 4.03
C VAL A 76 17.69 16.62 5.41
N VAL A 77 17.45 15.37 5.80
CA VAL A 77 16.95 14.95 7.10
C VAL A 77 18.12 14.42 7.91
N LYS A 78 18.43 15.11 9.01
CA LYS A 78 19.32 14.57 10.05
C LYS A 78 18.57 13.52 10.85
N ILE A 79 19.13 12.32 10.96
CA ILE A 79 18.47 11.21 11.64
C ILE A 79 18.42 11.48 13.15
N ASP A 80 17.19 11.53 13.68
CA ASP A 80 16.91 11.62 15.11
C ASP A 80 17.14 10.26 15.78
N ASP A 81 17.72 10.24 16.98
CA ASP A 81 18.01 9.01 17.73
C ASP A 81 16.75 8.15 17.97
N ARG A 82 15.57 8.77 18.02
CA ARG A 82 14.27 8.08 18.14
C ARG A 82 13.91 7.23 16.92
N ALA A 83 14.53 7.44 15.76
CA ALA A 83 14.31 6.63 14.55
C ALA A 83 15.25 5.42 14.45
N ILE A 84 16.21 5.28 15.38
CA ILE A 84 17.23 4.24 15.37
C ILE A 84 16.74 3.02 16.17
N GLY A 85 17.03 1.81 15.68
CA GLY A 85 16.73 0.58 16.41
C GLY A 85 15.25 0.22 16.46
N ILE A 86 14.42 0.81 15.59
CA ILE A 86 13.02 0.43 15.44
C ILE A 86 12.94 -1.03 15.00
N GLU A 87 12.11 -1.81 15.68
CA GLU A 87 11.94 -3.24 15.42
C GLU A 87 11.46 -3.52 13.98
N GLY A 88 11.69 -4.74 13.50
CA GLY A 88 11.21 -5.20 12.20
C GLY A 88 12.12 -4.80 11.03
N SER A 89 11.51 -4.55 9.85
CA SER A 89 12.27 -4.18 8.65
C SER A 89 12.91 -2.81 8.81
N SER A 90 14.16 -2.67 8.39
CA SER A 90 14.97 -1.47 8.60
C SER A 90 15.88 -1.26 7.40
N ILE A 91 16.30 -0.01 7.15
CA ILE A 91 17.46 0.30 6.31
C ILE A 91 18.74 0.47 7.13
N HIS A 92 18.66 0.24 8.44
CA HIS A 92 19.70 0.35 9.44
C HIS A 92 20.21 1.78 9.54
N LEU A 93 19.32 2.74 9.78
CA LEU A 93 19.72 4.11 10.08
C LEU A 93 20.55 4.18 11.36
N GLU A 94 21.58 5.02 11.35
CA GLU A 94 22.52 5.24 12.45
C GLU A 94 22.63 6.72 12.82
N LYS A 95 23.18 6.96 14.01
CA LYS A 95 23.38 8.29 14.56
C LYS A 95 24.37 9.07 13.70
N GLY A 96 24.06 10.35 13.47
CA GLY A 96 24.91 11.25 12.70
C GLY A 96 24.80 11.07 11.19
N GLU A 97 23.91 10.19 10.71
CA GLU A 97 23.55 10.15 9.30
C GLU A 97 22.63 11.31 8.92
N GLU A 98 22.80 11.76 7.68
CA GLU A 98 21.96 12.73 7.01
C GLU A 98 21.56 12.17 5.64
N LEU A 99 20.26 12.11 5.36
CA LEU A 99 19.72 11.55 4.11
C LEU A 99 18.73 12.52 3.47
N LYS A 100 18.67 12.54 2.14
CA LYS A 100 17.61 13.27 1.46
C LYS A 100 16.25 12.62 1.74
N VAL A 101 15.19 13.40 1.71
CA VAL A 101 13.80 12.88 1.82
C VAL A 101 13.55 11.79 0.79
N ILE A 102 14.02 11.96 -0.45
CA ILE A 102 13.87 10.94 -1.50
C ILE A 102 14.56 9.60 -1.16
N ASP A 103 15.72 9.64 -0.51
CA ASP A 103 16.45 8.43 -0.12
C ASP A 103 15.72 7.68 1.00
N LEU A 104 15.16 8.41 1.97
CA LEU A 104 14.31 7.86 3.02
C LEU A 104 13.04 7.25 2.44
N LEU A 105 12.42 7.89 1.44
CA LEU A 105 11.25 7.36 0.74
C LEU A 105 11.55 6.07 -0.03
N TYR A 106 12.72 5.97 -0.68
CA TYR A 106 13.16 4.70 -1.27
C TYR A 106 13.36 3.62 -0.21
N GLY A 107 13.99 3.95 0.92
CA GLY A 107 14.14 3.04 2.06
C GLY A 107 12.80 2.55 2.63
N LEU A 108 11.85 3.48 2.75
CA LEU A 108 10.49 3.25 3.21
C LEU A 108 9.75 2.29 2.28
N MET A 109 9.78 2.52 0.96
CA MET A 109 8.91 1.80 0.02
C MET A 109 9.54 0.50 -0.49
N LEU A 110 10.83 0.48 -0.83
CA LEU A 110 11.47 -0.71 -1.40
C LEU A 110 11.82 -1.73 -0.31
N HIS A 111 12.46 -1.28 0.77
CA HIS A 111 12.93 -2.14 1.85
C HIS A 111 11.97 -2.21 3.05
N SER A 112 10.89 -1.42 3.03
CA SER A 112 9.91 -1.39 4.12
C SER A 112 10.49 -0.90 5.45
N GLY A 113 11.49 -0.01 5.42
CA GLY A 113 12.20 0.47 6.61
C GLY A 113 11.27 1.18 7.60
N ASN A 114 11.18 0.64 8.81
CA ASN A 114 10.41 1.22 9.92
C ASN A 114 11.15 2.43 10.52
N ASP A 115 12.47 2.37 10.55
CA ASP A 115 13.37 3.47 10.87
C ASP A 115 13.17 4.66 9.92
N ALA A 116 13.12 4.42 8.61
CA ALA A 116 12.82 5.46 7.62
C ALA A 116 11.42 6.08 7.84
N ALA A 117 10.43 5.27 8.17
CA ALA A 117 9.08 5.76 8.49
C ALA A 117 9.05 6.67 9.72
N VAL A 118 9.76 6.30 10.78
CA VAL A 118 9.85 7.10 12.02
C VAL A 118 10.66 8.37 11.78
N ALA A 119 11.78 8.29 11.03
CA ALA A 119 12.58 9.46 10.67
C ALA A 119 11.75 10.51 9.92
N LEU A 120 10.98 10.08 8.91
CA LEU A 120 10.09 10.97 8.15
C LEU A 120 8.97 11.56 9.04
N ALA A 121 8.36 10.75 9.89
CA ALA A 121 7.30 11.20 10.80
C ALA A 121 7.81 12.28 11.78
N ILE A 122 8.97 12.06 12.39
CA ILE A 122 9.60 13.02 13.30
C ILE A 122 10.01 14.28 12.55
N TYR A 123 10.57 14.15 11.35
CA TYR A 123 10.98 15.32 10.56
C TYR A 123 9.80 16.22 10.21
N ILE A 124 8.65 15.62 9.85
CA ILE A 124 7.46 16.36 9.39
C ILE A 124 6.64 16.92 10.56
N SER A 125 6.50 16.16 11.65
CA SER A 125 5.53 16.48 12.71
C SER A 125 6.15 16.57 14.11
N GLY A 126 7.47 16.43 14.25
CA GLY A 126 8.20 16.48 15.52
C GLY A 126 8.12 15.18 16.34
N ASP A 127 7.02 14.44 16.23
CA ASP A 127 6.79 13.15 16.88
C ASP A 127 5.80 12.25 16.12
N ILE A 128 5.68 11.00 16.58
CA ILE A 128 4.86 9.96 15.96
C ILE A 128 3.36 10.21 16.13
N ASP A 129 2.92 10.75 17.26
CA ASP A 129 1.51 10.93 17.57
C ASP A 129 0.91 12.05 16.71
N ASN A 130 1.64 13.16 16.56
CA ASN A 130 1.28 14.26 15.68
C ASN A 130 1.28 13.81 14.22
N PHE A 131 2.25 12.98 13.80
CA PHE A 131 2.23 12.42 12.46
C PHE A 131 1.05 11.47 12.24
N ALA A 132 0.70 10.61 13.22
CA ALA A 132 -0.46 9.75 13.15
C ALA A 132 -1.77 10.56 13.06
N ALA A 133 -1.89 11.66 13.81
CA ALA A 133 -3.02 12.58 13.70
C ALA A 133 -3.15 13.18 12.29
N LEU A 134 -2.02 13.56 11.68
CA LEU A 134 -1.96 14.03 10.30
C LEU A 134 -2.35 12.93 9.29
N MET A 135 -1.90 11.69 9.48
CA MET A 135 -2.29 10.53 8.67
C MET A 135 -3.81 10.31 8.71
N ASN A 136 -4.41 10.40 9.90
CA ASN A 136 -5.86 10.27 10.08
C ASN A 136 -6.63 11.43 9.45
N TYR A 137 -6.12 12.66 9.58
CA TYR A 137 -6.69 13.82 8.90
C TYR A 137 -6.71 13.62 7.37
N LYS A 138 -5.59 13.18 6.80
CA LYS A 138 -5.50 12.89 5.37
C LYS A 138 -6.43 11.74 4.95
N ALA A 139 -6.49 10.65 5.71
CA ALA A 139 -7.38 9.52 5.46
C ALA A 139 -8.84 9.94 5.35
N LYS A 140 -9.30 10.78 6.29
CA LYS A 140 -10.65 11.35 6.25
C LYS A 140 -10.86 12.24 5.01
N ALA A 141 -9.88 13.06 4.65
CA ALA A 141 -9.98 13.96 3.50
C ALA A 141 -10.08 13.21 2.15
N ILE A 142 -9.47 12.04 2.02
CA ILE A 142 -9.54 11.20 0.81
C ILE A 142 -10.77 10.25 0.80
N GLY A 143 -11.55 10.22 1.88
CA GLY A 143 -12.73 9.37 2.03
C GLY A 143 -12.49 7.99 2.68
N ALA A 144 -11.27 7.70 3.15
CA ALA A 144 -10.92 6.50 3.89
C ALA A 144 -11.30 6.64 5.38
N VAL A 145 -12.62 6.67 5.65
CA VAL A 145 -13.18 7.01 6.96
C VAL A 145 -13.28 5.84 7.95
N HIS A 146 -13.00 4.62 7.51
CA HIS A 146 -12.93 3.40 8.32
C HIS A 146 -11.49 2.97 8.62
N THR A 147 -10.57 3.94 8.57
CA THR A 147 -9.14 3.77 8.81
C THR A 147 -8.71 4.58 10.02
N ASN A 148 -7.89 3.97 10.87
CA ASN A 148 -7.17 4.67 11.93
C ASN A 148 -5.69 4.29 11.93
N PHE A 149 -4.84 5.30 11.80
CA PHE A 149 -3.39 5.22 11.96
C PHE A 149 -3.00 5.54 13.40
N ALA A 150 -2.04 4.78 13.90
CA ALA A 150 -1.46 4.90 15.24
C ALA A 150 0.07 5.04 15.22
N ASN A 151 0.68 4.82 14.05
CA ASN A 151 2.12 4.90 13.82
C ASN A 151 2.37 4.99 12.29
N PRO A 152 3.58 5.40 11.84
CA PRO A 152 3.87 5.59 10.42
C PRO A 152 4.30 4.29 9.69
N ASN A 153 4.40 3.17 10.39
CA ASN A 153 5.14 2.00 9.89
C ASN A 153 4.29 0.71 9.81
N GLY A 154 3.16 0.64 10.51
CA GLY A 154 2.27 -0.51 10.53
C GLY A 154 2.67 -1.61 11.52
N LEU A 155 3.52 -1.30 12.50
CA LEU A 155 3.75 -2.20 13.63
C LEU A 155 2.44 -2.39 14.43
N PRO A 156 2.23 -3.57 15.05
CA PRO A 156 0.97 -3.90 15.70
C PRO A 156 0.56 -2.88 16.77
N ASN A 157 -0.68 -2.41 16.71
CA ASN A 157 -1.31 -1.58 17.72
C ASN A 157 -2.84 -1.79 17.62
N SER A 158 -3.53 -1.88 18.76
CA SER A 158 -4.98 -2.20 18.81
C SER A 158 -5.87 -1.13 18.16
N SER A 159 -5.40 0.11 18.10
CA SER A 159 -6.08 1.21 17.41
C SER A 159 -5.70 1.32 15.94
N HIS A 160 -4.80 0.46 15.42
CA HIS A 160 -4.27 0.58 14.06
C HIS A 160 -4.97 -0.37 13.09
N PHE A 161 -5.91 0.15 12.30
CA PHE A 161 -6.73 -0.65 11.39
C PHE A 161 -7.12 0.12 10.12
N THR A 162 -7.49 -0.60 9.08
CA THR A 162 -8.07 -0.08 7.84
C THR A 162 -9.04 -1.12 7.27
N THR A 163 -9.64 -0.83 6.12
CA THR A 163 -10.39 -1.79 5.30
C THR A 163 -9.71 -1.94 3.94
N ALA A 164 -9.98 -3.02 3.19
CA ALA A 164 -9.42 -3.13 1.83
C ALA A 164 -9.90 -1.99 0.93
N TYR A 165 -11.15 -1.56 1.07
CA TYR A 165 -11.73 -0.43 0.35
C TYR A 165 -11.01 0.89 0.66
N ASP A 166 -10.83 1.21 1.94
CA ASP A 166 -10.13 2.42 2.36
C ASP A 166 -8.67 2.42 1.93
N LEU A 167 -7.99 1.27 2.04
CA LEU A 167 -6.62 1.12 1.60
C LEU A 167 -6.49 1.28 0.07
N ALA A 168 -7.50 0.87 -0.69
CA ALA A 168 -7.58 1.15 -2.12
C ALA A 168 -7.79 2.63 -2.42
N LEU A 169 -8.59 3.36 -1.63
CA LEU A 169 -8.71 4.83 -1.76
C LEU A 169 -7.38 5.54 -1.49
N ILE A 170 -6.68 5.14 -0.43
CA ILE A 170 -5.33 5.66 -0.10
C ILE A 170 -4.36 5.40 -1.24
N SER A 171 -4.35 4.16 -1.75
CA SER A 171 -3.47 3.74 -2.84
C SER A 171 -3.78 4.46 -4.15
N GLN A 172 -5.07 4.60 -4.49
CA GLN A 172 -5.52 5.32 -5.67
C GLN A 172 -5.11 6.80 -5.63
N TYR A 173 -5.27 7.44 -4.46
CA TYR A 173 -4.83 8.82 -4.24
C TYR A 173 -3.30 8.94 -4.41
N ALA A 174 -2.53 8.08 -3.75
CA ALA A 174 -1.08 8.10 -3.82
C ALA A 174 -0.56 7.85 -5.26
N MET A 175 -1.17 6.91 -5.99
CA MET A 175 -0.82 6.61 -7.38
C MET A 175 -1.17 7.74 -8.37
N SER A 176 -1.93 8.76 -7.94
CA SER A 176 -2.15 9.96 -8.74
C SER A 176 -0.95 10.92 -8.71
N ASN A 177 0.03 10.70 -7.82
CA ASN A 177 1.25 11.49 -7.72
C ASN A 177 2.42 10.84 -8.49
N ASP A 178 3.10 11.61 -9.34
CA ASP A 178 4.16 11.13 -10.24
C ASP A 178 5.40 10.64 -9.49
N ILE A 179 5.80 11.35 -8.42
CA ILE A 179 6.94 10.98 -7.58
C ILE A 179 6.65 9.68 -6.85
N PHE A 180 5.44 9.53 -6.31
CA PHE A 180 5.03 8.28 -5.65
C PHE A 180 5.10 7.11 -6.64
N ARG A 181 4.54 7.25 -7.85
CA ARG A 181 4.61 6.22 -8.89
C ARG A 181 6.05 5.83 -9.21
N GLN A 182 6.93 6.82 -9.42
CA GLN A 182 8.35 6.57 -9.68
C GLN A 182 9.00 5.74 -8.58
N ILE A 183 8.80 6.12 -7.31
CA ILE A 183 9.40 5.44 -6.17
C ILE A 183 8.93 3.99 -6.10
N VAL A 184 7.61 3.76 -6.15
CA VAL A 184 7.06 2.41 -5.93
C VAL A 184 7.28 1.46 -7.10
N SER A 185 7.47 1.98 -8.32
CA SER A 185 7.84 1.18 -9.50
C SER A 185 9.33 0.86 -9.57
N THR A 186 10.16 1.51 -8.75
CA THR A 186 11.61 1.30 -8.78
C THR A 186 11.96 -0.09 -8.25
N GLN A 187 12.63 -0.89 -9.08
CA GLN A 187 13.07 -2.25 -8.73
C GLN A 187 14.28 -2.24 -7.77
N SER A 188 15.25 -1.36 -8.01
CA SER A 188 16.39 -1.19 -7.12
C SER A 188 16.99 0.21 -7.23
N VAL A 189 17.63 0.66 -6.15
CA VAL A 189 18.33 1.94 -6.11
C VAL A 189 19.46 1.88 -5.09
N THR A 190 20.53 2.63 -5.35
CA THR A 190 21.60 2.86 -4.39
C THR A 190 21.41 4.22 -3.77
N ILE A 191 21.29 4.27 -2.44
CA ILE A 191 21.24 5.52 -1.67
C ILE A 191 22.54 5.68 -0.88
N LYS A 192 22.92 6.92 -0.60
CA LYS A 192 24.12 7.25 0.16
C LYS A 192 23.81 8.34 1.17
N SER A 193 24.04 8.06 2.46
CA SER A 193 23.96 9.07 3.49
C SER A 193 25.19 9.98 3.49
N THR A 194 25.00 11.14 4.08
CA THR A 194 25.98 12.19 4.35
C THR A 194 26.02 12.46 5.86
N GLY A 195 26.67 13.53 6.29
CA GLY A 195 26.83 13.87 7.71
C GLY A 195 28.08 13.24 8.33
N GLU A 196 28.03 13.03 9.64
CA GLU A 196 29.13 12.43 10.42
C GLU A 196 29.33 10.95 10.09
N THR A 197 28.23 10.25 9.80
CA THR A 197 28.22 8.83 9.45
C THR A 197 27.81 8.68 7.99
N VAL A 198 28.68 8.10 7.17
CA VAL A 198 28.44 7.88 5.73
C VAL A 198 28.26 6.41 5.44
N ARG A 199 27.11 6.04 4.87
CA ARG A 199 26.77 4.67 4.47
C ARG A 199 26.19 4.64 3.07
N VAL A 200 26.56 3.61 2.32
CA VAL A 200 25.97 3.30 1.01
C VAL A 200 25.08 2.08 1.16
N ARG A 201 23.86 2.15 0.64
CA ARG A 201 22.87 1.07 0.74
C ARG A 201 22.31 0.76 -0.64
N ASN A 202 22.31 -0.52 -0.99
CA ASN A 202 21.63 -1.03 -2.17
C ASN A 202 20.26 -1.55 -1.74
N LEU A 203 19.21 -0.83 -2.14
CA LEU A 203 17.84 -1.18 -1.82
C LEU A 203 17.23 -1.94 -2.99
N VAL A 204 16.56 -3.04 -2.70
CA VAL A 204 15.84 -3.85 -3.68
C VAL A 204 14.38 -3.93 -3.25
N ASN A 205 13.47 -3.75 -4.20
CA ASN A 205 12.05 -3.74 -3.93
C ASN A 205 11.55 -5.13 -3.52
N LYS A 206 10.87 -5.20 -2.38
CA LYS A 206 10.27 -6.46 -1.88
C LYS A 206 9.06 -6.92 -2.70
N ASN A 207 8.50 -6.07 -3.57
CA ASN A 207 7.36 -6.42 -4.42
C ASN A 207 7.78 -7.32 -5.58
N LYS A 208 7.49 -8.61 -5.47
CA LYS A 208 7.81 -9.61 -6.51
C LYS A 208 7.08 -9.38 -7.83
N LEU A 209 5.90 -8.74 -7.83
CA LEU A 209 5.13 -8.50 -9.04
C LEU A 209 5.86 -7.60 -10.04
N LEU A 210 6.71 -6.68 -9.56
CA LEU A 210 7.55 -5.83 -10.42
C LEU A 210 8.51 -6.62 -11.32
N TYR A 211 8.76 -7.90 -11.00
CA TYR A 211 9.65 -8.77 -11.75
C TYR A 211 8.89 -9.89 -12.46
N SER A 212 7.75 -10.33 -11.90
CA SER A 212 7.04 -11.53 -12.34
C SER A 212 5.75 -11.27 -13.10
N TYR A 213 5.26 -10.03 -13.16
CA TYR A 213 3.97 -9.71 -13.77
C TYR A 213 4.09 -8.51 -14.70
N GLU A 214 3.86 -8.73 -16.00
CA GLU A 214 3.87 -7.67 -17.00
C GLU A 214 2.77 -6.64 -16.69
N GLY A 215 3.14 -5.36 -16.65
CA GLY A 215 2.25 -4.26 -16.29
C GLY A 215 2.17 -3.94 -14.80
N ALA A 216 2.84 -4.71 -13.92
CA ALA A 216 2.94 -4.34 -12.51
C ALA A 216 3.74 -3.04 -12.34
N ASN A 217 3.18 -2.10 -11.56
CA ASN A 217 3.73 -0.76 -11.37
C ASN A 217 3.95 -0.37 -9.90
N GLY A 218 3.89 -1.35 -8.98
CA GLY A 218 4.46 -1.21 -7.63
C GLY A 218 3.45 -1.26 -6.49
N ILE A 219 3.43 -0.19 -5.70
CA ILE A 219 2.82 0.00 -4.37
C ILE A 219 3.52 -0.71 -3.22
N LYS A 220 2.96 -1.75 -2.57
CA LYS A 220 3.53 -2.15 -1.26
C LYS A 220 3.09 -3.50 -0.73
N THR A 221 4.06 -4.23 -0.18
CA THR A 221 3.86 -5.45 0.63
C THR A 221 3.76 -5.12 2.13
N GLY A 222 3.07 -5.98 2.90
CA GLY A 222 3.04 -5.93 4.36
C GLY A 222 2.91 -7.30 5.01
N TYR A 223 3.51 -7.47 6.19
CA TYR A 223 3.31 -8.64 7.03
C TYR A 223 3.53 -8.30 8.51
N THR A 224 2.63 -8.79 9.37
CA THR A 224 2.82 -8.99 10.81
C THR A 224 2.04 -10.23 11.20
N ASP A 225 2.31 -10.81 12.37
CA ASP A 225 1.53 -11.98 12.83
C ASP A 225 0.05 -11.65 13.04
N LEU A 226 -0.26 -10.40 13.41
CA LEU A 226 -1.64 -9.91 13.56
C LEU A 226 -2.35 -9.69 12.22
N ALA A 227 -1.66 -9.14 11.21
CA ALA A 227 -2.27 -8.78 9.93
C ALA A 227 -2.28 -9.92 8.91
N GLY A 228 -1.37 -10.89 9.05
CA GLY A 228 -1.05 -11.81 7.96
C GLY A 228 -0.38 -11.08 6.79
N LYS A 229 -0.50 -11.64 5.57
CA LYS A 229 0.08 -11.04 4.36
C LYS A 229 -0.87 -9.99 3.79
N CYS A 230 -0.38 -8.77 3.65
CA CYS A 230 -1.07 -7.65 3.01
C CYS A 230 -0.32 -7.27 1.72
N PHE A 231 -1.07 -6.81 0.72
CA PHE A 231 -0.51 -6.38 -0.56
C PHE A 231 -1.40 -5.31 -1.19
N CYS A 232 -0.77 -4.28 -1.73
CA CYS A 232 -1.37 -3.29 -2.61
C CYS A 232 -0.54 -3.26 -3.89
#